data_AF-A0A7J0EW40-F1
#
_entry.id   AF-A0A7J0EW40-F1
#
_cell.length_a   1.000
_cell.length_b   1.000
_cell.length_c   1.000
_cell.angle_alpha   90.00
_cell.angle_beta   90.00
_cell.angle_gamma   90.00
#
_symmetry.space_group_name_H-M   'P 1'
#
loop_
_entity.id
_entity.type
_entity.pdbx_description
1 polymer ?
#
loop_
_entity_poly.entity_id
_entity_poly.type
_entity_poly.pdbx_seq_one_letter_code
_entity_poly.pdbx_strand_id
1 'polypeptide(L)'
;MIELKTLIFLALLTLSFTDSFPVQYPAVFNFGDSNSDTGELVAGRGVLLGLPYGRAYNFSKLNGRISDGRLIVDFLMDALGLPFLNPYLNAIGVPSFKNGCNFAAAGCTVLPATGLSICPYSLQIQVAQFRRFKALALELQSESKELHRYLPSEDYFSKGLYMFDIGQNDLGGDFDSMSSHQVLYEEGVRNFWVHNMRAIGCMASAIFSFGSDQSSFDELGCLKSHNQAAKLFNQQLHELWRKLKSQYSDANVTYTNIFAIHLDLITNHSRYGFKQPIMACCGYGAPPLNYDSGISCGQTQVLDGRSVTAKACNDGAEYVSWDGTHLTDAANRFISSQILTGKYFDPLFSDKMPFLLKPECQNQLLDFTMERFKAAALKLMTFGCSFCRGLSPDLADYESEQSIFISTNNGLSQDGKGLEPIQDEDKTDHEKKPDYETQVKGPPKKMVSINDRAEVVVFSTKKKKRMKSTDKLPSMESENDEELKPNKLILKVGSNVK
;
A
#
# COMPACT_ATOMS: atom_id res chain seq x y z
N MET A 1 19.84 56.37 23.19
CA MET A 1 18.55 55.73 22.84
C MET A 1 18.63 55.34 21.39
N ILE A 2 18.63 54.05 21.08
CA ILE A 2 18.58 53.57 19.69
C ILE A 2 17.16 53.84 19.21
N GLU A 3 17.00 54.60 18.12
CA GLU A 3 15.67 54.91 17.60
C GLU A 3 14.94 53.62 17.19
N LEU A 4 13.64 53.55 17.47
CA LEU A 4 12.78 52.42 17.11
C LEU A 4 12.88 52.04 15.63
N LYS A 5 13.12 53.03 14.76
CA LYS A 5 13.34 52.83 13.32
C LYS A 5 14.63 52.06 13.02
N THR A 6 15.69 52.29 13.79
CA THR A 6 16.98 51.58 13.65
C THR A 6 16.86 50.13 14.10
N LEU A 7 16.08 49.85 15.16
CA LEU A 7 15.75 48.49 15.61
C LEU A 7 14.90 47.73 14.59
N ILE A 8 13.90 48.38 13.96
CA ILE A 8 13.08 47.78 12.90
C ILE A 8 13.93 47.48 11.66
N PHE A 9 14.82 48.39 11.26
CA PHE A 9 15.69 48.21 10.09
C PHE A 9 16.73 47.10 10.30
N LEU A 10 17.30 46.98 11.51
CA LEU A 10 18.18 45.86 11.88
C LEU A 10 17.41 44.53 11.95
N ALA A 11 16.18 44.51 12.46
CA ALA A 11 15.32 43.32 12.45
C ALA A 11 14.96 42.86 11.02
N LEU A 12 14.77 43.81 10.10
CA LEU A 12 14.53 43.55 8.68
C LEU A 12 15.80 43.10 7.94
N LEU A 13 17.00 43.53 8.36
CA LEU A 13 18.29 43.07 7.83
C LEU A 13 18.70 41.67 8.36
N THR A 14 18.21 41.28 9.54
CA THR A 14 18.39 39.91 10.09
C THR A 14 17.36 38.90 9.59
N LEU A 15 16.32 39.34 8.87
CA LEU A 15 15.56 38.46 7.98
C LEU A 15 16.44 38.14 6.78
N SER A 16 17.50 37.36 7.03
CA SER A 16 18.08 36.53 6.00
C SER A 16 16.92 35.72 5.44
N PHE A 17 16.52 36.02 4.20
CA PHE A 17 15.82 35.03 3.40
C PHE A 17 16.75 33.82 3.41
N THR A 18 16.46 32.85 4.29
CA THR A 18 16.91 31.51 3.99
C THR A 18 16.15 31.17 2.72
N ASP A 19 16.81 31.29 1.57
CA ASP A 19 16.46 30.51 0.40
C ASP A 19 16.61 29.04 0.81
N SER A 20 15.66 28.53 1.58
CA SER A 20 15.36 27.11 1.55
C SER A 20 14.76 26.91 0.18
N PHE A 21 15.59 26.55 -0.80
CA PHE A 21 15.09 25.90 -2.01
C PHE A 21 14.22 24.74 -1.51
N PRO A 22 12.88 24.82 -1.64
CA PRO A 22 12.02 23.72 -1.27
C PRO A 22 12.42 22.54 -2.15
N VAL A 23 12.60 21.35 -1.58
CA VAL A 23 12.91 20.17 -2.37
C VAL A 23 11.61 19.76 -3.08
N GLN A 24 11.36 20.38 -4.24
CA GLN A 24 10.25 20.03 -5.10
C GLN A 24 10.68 18.93 -6.07
N TYR A 25 10.07 17.76 -5.92
CA TYR A 25 10.35 16.60 -6.78
C TYR A 25 9.58 16.75 -8.10
N PRO A 26 10.24 16.72 -9.26
CA PRO A 26 9.57 16.89 -10.55
C PRO A 26 8.74 15.65 -10.94
N ALA A 27 9.12 14.48 -10.44
CA ALA A 27 8.43 13.22 -10.64
C ALA A 27 8.51 12.32 -9.40
N VAL A 28 7.53 11.44 -9.25
CA VAL A 28 7.48 10.40 -8.21
C VAL A 28 7.35 9.02 -8.86
N PHE A 29 8.22 8.10 -8.48
CA PHE A 29 8.18 6.70 -8.91
C PHE A 29 7.88 5.82 -7.69
N ASN A 30 6.74 5.14 -7.70
CA ASN A 30 6.29 4.36 -6.54
C ASN A 30 6.42 2.85 -6.80
N PHE A 31 6.90 2.12 -5.79
CA PHE A 31 7.05 0.67 -5.77
C PHE A 31 6.34 0.15 -4.53
N GLY A 32 5.67 -0.99 -4.63
CA GLY A 32 4.83 -1.40 -3.52
C GLY A 32 3.97 -2.62 -3.73
N ASP A 33 3.10 -2.84 -2.75
CA ASP A 33 2.03 -3.81 -2.80
C ASP A 33 0.64 -3.13 -2.93
N SER A 34 -0.41 -3.78 -2.42
CA SER A 34 -1.78 -3.28 -2.51
C SER A 34 -2.04 -2.00 -1.71
N ASN A 35 -1.17 -1.65 -0.75
CA ASN A 35 -1.31 -0.41 0.02
C ASN A 35 -1.10 0.84 -0.86
N SER A 36 -0.39 0.70 -1.99
CA SER A 36 -0.12 1.80 -2.93
C SER A 36 -0.44 1.46 -4.39
N ASP A 37 -1.05 0.32 -4.70
CA ASP A 37 -1.47 -0.06 -6.06
C ASP A 37 -2.62 0.81 -6.59
N THR A 38 -2.35 1.61 -7.61
CA THR A 38 -3.34 2.49 -8.27
C THR A 38 -4.00 1.86 -9.50
N GLY A 39 -3.78 0.56 -9.75
CA GLY A 39 -4.43 -0.22 -10.79
C GLY A 39 -3.51 -1.16 -11.61
N GLU A 40 -2.27 -1.38 -11.18
CA GLU A 40 -1.29 -2.24 -11.84
C GLU A 40 -1.75 -3.70 -11.88
N LEU A 41 -2.18 -4.26 -10.74
CA LEU A 41 -2.62 -5.67 -10.71
C LEU A 41 -3.86 -5.89 -11.57
N VAL A 42 -4.84 -4.99 -11.50
CA VAL A 42 -6.10 -5.12 -12.25
C VAL A 42 -5.86 -4.97 -13.75
N ALA A 43 -4.96 -4.08 -14.16
CA ALA A 43 -4.53 -3.95 -15.56
C ALA A 43 -3.79 -5.21 -16.02
N GLY A 44 -2.84 -5.71 -15.22
CA GLY A 44 -2.05 -6.90 -15.53
C GLY A 44 -2.87 -8.20 -15.60
N ARG A 45 -3.93 -8.31 -14.79
CA ARG A 45 -4.82 -9.48 -14.77
C ARG A 45 -6.09 -9.34 -15.61
N GLY A 46 -6.35 -8.16 -16.17
CA GLY A 46 -7.60 -7.88 -16.89
C GLY A 46 -8.85 -7.96 -16.00
N VAL A 47 -8.72 -7.66 -14.70
CA VAL A 47 -9.83 -7.70 -13.74
C VAL A 47 -10.50 -6.34 -13.65
N LEU A 48 -11.83 -6.31 -13.58
CA LEU A 48 -12.58 -5.08 -13.33
C LEU A 48 -12.83 -4.92 -11.83
N LEU A 49 -12.17 -3.94 -11.22
CA LEU A 49 -12.43 -3.54 -9.84
C LEU A 49 -13.31 -2.29 -9.83
N GLY A 50 -14.54 -2.43 -9.38
CA GLY A 50 -15.50 -1.33 -9.30
C GLY A 50 -16.21 -1.26 -7.96
N LEU A 51 -17.40 -0.64 -7.94
CA LEU A 51 -18.16 -0.47 -6.70
C LEU A 51 -18.29 -1.79 -5.92
N PRO A 52 -18.10 -1.77 -4.59
CA PRO A 52 -18.05 -0.58 -3.74
C PRO A 52 -16.66 0.08 -3.58
N TYR A 53 -15.62 -0.40 -4.26
CA TYR A 53 -14.30 0.24 -4.23
C TYR A 53 -14.33 1.64 -4.87
N GLY A 54 -13.61 2.58 -4.26
CA GLY A 54 -13.58 3.99 -4.69
C GLY A 54 -14.84 4.82 -4.41
N ARG A 55 -15.86 4.30 -3.71
CA ARG A 55 -17.12 5.02 -3.43
C ARG A 55 -17.00 6.36 -2.68
N ALA A 56 -15.93 6.56 -1.91
CA ALA A 56 -15.67 7.72 -1.06
C ALA A 56 -14.95 8.86 -1.81
N TYR A 57 -14.57 8.62 -3.07
CA TYR A 57 -13.94 9.63 -3.91
C TYR A 57 -14.53 9.57 -5.32
N ASN A 58 -14.59 10.70 -6.04
CA ASN A 58 -15.17 10.73 -7.38
C ASN A 58 -14.20 10.20 -8.45
N PHE A 59 -13.68 8.99 -8.25
CA PHE A 59 -12.93 8.28 -9.28
C PHE A 59 -13.86 7.75 -10.37
N SER A 60 -13.27 7.32 -11.49
CA SER A 60 -13.99 6.47 -12.43
C SER A 60 -14.49 5.20 -11.73
N LYS A 61 -15.55 4.59 -12.27
CA LYS A 61 -16.09 3.32 -11.75
C LYS A 61 -15.07 2.18 -11.74
N LEU A 62 -13.95 2.31 -12.45
CA LEU A 62 -12.89 1.31 -12.61
C LEU A 62 -11.54 1.90 -12.19
N ASN A 63 -11.43 2.30 -10.92
CA ASN A 63 -10.28 3.08 -10.43
C ASN A 63 -9.07 2.25 -10.00
N GLY A 64 -9.25 0.94 -9.84
CA GLY A 64 -8.18 -0.03 -9.56
C GLY A 64 -7.60 -0.02 -8.14
N ARG A 65 -8.04 0.88 -7.24
CA ARG A 65 -7.53 0.98 -5.87
C ARG A 65 -8.30 0.04 -4.94
N ILE A 66 -7.58 -0.70 -4.11
CA ILE A 66 -8.18 -1.63 -3.14
C ILE A 66 -8.50 -0.88 -1.83
N SER A 67 -9.32 0.15 -1.94
CA SER A 67 -9.87 0.95 -0.83
C SER A 67 -11.25 1.46 -1.21
N ASP A 68 -12.01 2.01 -0.26
CA ASP A 68 -13.23 2.75 -0.60
C ASP A 68 -12.96 4.13 -1.18
N GLY A 69 -11.71 4.59 -1.26
CA GLY A 69 -11.34 5.84 -1.94
C GLY A 69 -9.85 5.89 -2.28
N ARG A 70 -9.21 6.98 -1.88
CA ARG A 70 -7.78 7.23 -2.11
C ARG A 70 -6.90 6.38 -1.21
N LEU A 71 -5.71 6.10 -1.72
CA LEU A 71 -4.61 5.45 -0.99
C LEU A 71 -3.69 6.49 -0.34
N ILE A 72 -2.80 6.05 0.55
CA ILE A 72 -1.76 6.92 1.14
C ILE A 72 -0.98 7.66 0.04
N VAL A 73 -0.57 6.94 -1.01
CA VAL A 73 0.16 7.53 -2.15
C VAL A 73 -0.62 8.68 -2.81
N ASP A 74 -1.93 8.58 -2.95
CA ASP A 74 -2.74 9.64 -3.56
C ASP A 74 -2.71 10.93 -2.70
N PHE A 75 -2.89 10.79 -1.38
CA PHE A 75 -2.80 11.95 -0.46
C PHE A 75 -1.40 12.57 -0.43
N LEU A 76 -0.35 11.75 -0.54
CA LEU A 76 1.02 12.25 -0.62
C LEU A 76 1.27 12.98 -1.95
N MET A 77 0.74 12.51 -3.07
CA MET A 77 0.80 13.22 -4.35
C MET A 77 0.07 14.57 -4.29
N ASP A 78 -1.13 14.61 -3.70
CA ASP A 78 -1.89 15.85 -3.47
C ASP A 78 -1.06 16.85 -2.64
N ALA A 79 -0.44 16.37 -1.55
CA ALA A 79 0.41 17.17 -0.67
C ALA A 79 1.66 17.72 -1.36
N LEU A 80 2.24 16.96 -2.31
CA LEU A 80 3.35 17.39 -3.17
C LEU A 80 2.91 18.33 -4.30
N GLY A 81 1.60 18.54 -4.48
CA GLY A 81 1.05 19.30 -5.59
C GLY A 81 1.21 18.63 -6.95
N LEU A 82 1.33 17.29 -6.97
CA LEU A 82 1.51 16.48 -8.18
C LEU A 82 0.22 15.70 -8.51
N PRO A 83 -0.01 15.34 -9.79
CA PRO A 83 -1.15 14.51 -10.16
C PRO A 83 -1.03 13.10 -9.56
N PHE A 84 -2.16 12.41 -9.35
CA PHE A 84 -2.14 11.01 -8.96
C PHE A 84 -1.37 10.15 -9.96
N LEU A 85 -0.63 9.18 -9.43
CA LEU A 85 0.21 8.31 -10.27
C LEU A 85 -0.66 7.36 -11.10
N ASN A 86 -0.26 7.21 -12.36
CA ASN A 86 -0.81 6.21 -13.26
C ASN A 86 -0.04 4.89 -13.09
N PRO A 87 -0.73 3.73 -13.09
CA PRO A 87 -0.05 2.44 -13.06
C PRO A 87 0.65 2.14 -14.40
N TYR A 88 1.83 1.54 -14.32
CA TYR A 88 2.70 1.23 -15.46
C TYR A 88 2.01 0.39 -16.55
N LEU A 89 1.19 -0.58 -16.17
CA LEU A 89 0.49 -1.50 -17.09
C LEU A 89 -0.82 -0.95 -17.67
N ASN A 90 -1.19 0.30 -17.39
CA ASN A 90 -2.43 0.85 -17.93
C ASN A 90 -2.33 1.08 -19.45
N ALA A 91 -3.04 0.25 -20.22
CA ALA A 91 -2.94 0.25 -21.68
C ALA A 91 -3.89 1.23 -22.40
N ILE A 92 -4.98 1.66 -21.76
CA ILE A 92 -6.04 2.46 -22.40
C ILE A 92 -6.27 3.75 -21.60
N GLY A 93 -6.28 4.88 -22.31
CA GLY A 93 -6.47 6.22 -21.78
C GLY A 93 -5.40 7.16 -22.30
N VAL A 94 -5.41 8.42 -21.84
CA VAL A 94 -4.28 9.35 -22.01
C VAL A 94 -3.53 9.42 -20.68
N PRO A 95 -2.84 8.35 -20.23
CA PRO A 95 -2.04 8.45 -19.01
C PRO A 95 -0.88 9.40 -19.30
N SER A 96 -0.80 10.48 -18.53
CA SER A 96 0.42 11.27 -18.47
C SER A 96 1.32 10.64 -17.42
N PHE A 97 2.51 10.22 -17.85
CA PHE A 97 3.57 9.76 -16.96
C PHE A 97 4.60 10.86 -16.71
N LYS A 98 4.33 12.10 -17.13
CA LYS A 98 5.26 13.23 -17.04
C LYS A 98 5.80 13.43 -15.62
N ASN A 99 4.94 13.28 -14.62
CA ASN A 99 5.28 13.43 -13.21
C ASN A 99 5.54 12.09 -12.50
N GLY A 100 5.85 11.04 -13.27
CA GLY A 100 6.23 9.73 -12.76
C GLY A 100 5.16 8.65 -12.96
N CYS A 101 5.40 7.51 -12.33
CA CYS A 101 4.71 6.26 -12.62
C CYS A 101 4.60 5.39 -11.36
N ASN A 102 3.54 4.61 -11.24
CA ASN A 102 3.36 3.65 -10.17
C ASN A 102 3.58 2.22 -10.67
N PHE A 103 4.51 1.50 -10.04
CA PHE A 103 4.83 0.10 -10.29
C PHE A 103 4.32 -0.83 -9.18
N ALA A 104 3.71 -0.28 -8.13
CA ALA A 104 3.12 -1.06 -7.04
C ALA A 104 1.95 -1.90 -7.56
N ALA A 105 1.91 -3.18 -7.16
CA ALA A 105 0.84 -4.10 -7.54
C ALA A 105 0.33 -4.88 -6.33
N ALA A 106 -0.98 -5.10 -6.27
CA ALA A 106 -1.62 -5.77 -5.15
C ALA A 106 -1.17 -7.23 -4.97
N GLY A 107 -0.96 -7.61 -3.71
CA GLY A 107 -0.55 -8.97 -3.33
C GLY A 107 0.89 -9.35 -3.72
N CYS A 108 1.71 -8.40 -4.19
CA CYS A 108 3.09 -8.66 -4.54
C CYS A 108 4.01 -8.68 -3.31
N THR A 109 5.15 -9.33 -3.48
CA THR A 109 6.14 -9.62 -2.44
C THR A 109 7.48 -8.98 -2.77
N VAL A 110 8.31 -8.74 -1.76
CA VAL A 110 9.74 -8.46 -1.97
C VAL A 110 10.40 -9.66 -2.65
N LEU A 111 10.06 -10.87 -2.19
CA LEU A 111 10.59 -12.12 -2.71
C LEU A 111 10.05 -12.45 -4.11
N PRO A 112 10.84 -13.19 -4.93
CA PRO A 112 10.36 -13.70 -6.21
C PRO A 112 9.06 -14.50 -6.09
N ALA A 113 8.17 -14.30 -7.06
CA ALA A 113 6.91 -15.02 -7.13
C ALA A 113 7.15 -16.53 -7.34
N THR A 114 6.33 -17.35 -6.67
CA THR A 114 6.26 -18.80 -6.88
C THR A 114 4.99 -19.15 -7.65
N GLY A 115 4.81 -20.42 -8.02
CA GLY A 115 3.56 -20.88 -8.66
C GLY A 115 2.30 -20.71 -7.79
N LEU A 116 2.44 -20.39 -6.50
CA LEU A 116 1.34 -20.11 -5.57
C LEU A 116 1.11 -18.61 -5.35
N SER A 117 1.98 -17.75 -5.88
CA SER A 117 1.87 -16.30 -5.69
C SER A 117 0.70 -15.73 -6.49
N ILE A 118 -0.12 -14.90 -5.84
CA ILE A 118 -1.27 -14.23 -6.48
C ILE A 118 -0.78 -13.18 -7.49
N CYS A 119 0.32 -12.50 -7.16
CA CYS A 119 0.98 -11.52 -8.01
C CYS A 119 2.33 -12.04 -8.54
N PRO A 120 2.63 -11.89 -9.84
CA PRO A 120 3.94 -12.21 -10.42
C PRO A 120 4.98 -11.08 -10.32
N TYR A 121 4.56 -9.84 -10.01
CA TYR A 121 5.36 -8.62 -10.02
C TYR A 121 6.08 -8.39 -8.67
N SER A 122 7.03 -9.25 -8.31
CA SER A 122 7.87 -9.03 -7.13
C SER A 122 8.62 -7.69 -7.21
N LEU A 123 9.18 -7.20 -6.10
CA LEU A 123 9.94 -5.94 -6.09
C LEU A 123 11.02 -5.88 -7.19
N GLN A 124 11.71 -6.99 -7.45
CA GLN A 124 12.69 -7.08 -8.54
C GLN A 124 12.04 -6.86 -9.92
N ILE A 125 10.86 -7.41 -10.15
CA ILE A 125 10.11 -7.20 -11.39
C ILE A 125 9.63 -5.76 -11.49
N GLN A 126 9.15 -5.15 -10.41
CA GLN A 126 8.77 -3.73 -10.39
C GLN A 126 9.95 -2.82 -10.73
N VAL A 127 11.15 -3.11 -10.22
CA VAL A 127 12.38 -2.41 -10.62
C VAL A 127 12.72 -2.65 -12.10
N ALA A 128 12.54 -3.87 -12.62
CA ALA A 128 12.74 -4.15 -14.04
C ALA A 128 11.74 -3.39 -14.93
N GLN A 129 10.48 -3.25 -14.50
CA GLN A 129 9.46 -2.43 -15.16
C GLN A 129 9.90 -0.95 -15.18
N PHE A 130 10.42 -0.43 -14.06
CA PHE A 130 10.98 0.93 -14.02
C PHE A 130 12.15 1.12 -15.00
N ARG A 131 13.11 0.19 -15.02
CA ARG A 131 14.25 0.27 -15.96
C ARG A 131 13.79 0.31 -17.40
N ARG A 132 12.82 -0.55 -17.74
CA ARG A 132 12.19 -0.57 -19.07
C ARG A 132 11.47 0.75 -19.37
N PHE A 133 10.67 1.24 -18.43
CA PHE A 133 9.96 2.51 -18.56
C PHE A 133 10.91 3.68 -18.80
N LYS A 134 11.96 3.81 -17.98
CA LYS A 134 12.97 4.86 -18.12
C LYS A 134 13.65 4.81 -19.49
N ALA A 135 14.14 3.64 -19.90
CA ALA A 135 14.81 3.48 -21.19
C ALA A 135 13.90 3.90 -22.36
N LEU A 136 12.66 3.41 -22.37
CA LEU A 136 11.69 3.73 -23.42
C LEU A 136 11.27 5.21 -23.39
N ALA A 137 11.12 5.79 -22.20
CA ALA A 137 10.74 7.20 -22.08
C ALA A 137 11.80 8.16 -22.63
N LEU A 138 13.09 7.82 -22.44
CA LEU A 138 14.21 8.58 -22.99
C LEU A 138 14.35 8.39 -24.50
N GLU A 139 14.21 7.16 -24.99
CA GLU A 139 14.21 6.84 -26.42
C GLU A 139 13.12 7.64 -27.16
N LEU A 140 11.87 7.52 -26.71
CA LEU A 140 10.73 8.19 -27.32
C LEU A 140 10.82 9.73 -27.27
N GLN A 141 11.35 10.30 -26.20
CA GLN A 141 11.55 11.76 -26.13
C GLN A 141 12.64 12.25 -27.08
N SER A 142 13.64 11.42 -27.38
CA SER A 142 14.66 11.74 -28.38
C SER A 142 14.09 11.78 -29.80
N GLU A 143 13.03 11.01 -30.07
CA GLU A 143 12.36 10.95 -31.37
C GLU A 143 11.33 12.06 -31.58
N SER A 144 10.61 12.46 -30.51
CA SER A 144 9.52 13.43 -30.63
C SER A 144 9.47 14.43 -29.48
N LYS A 145 9.61 15.72 -29.82
CA LYS A 145 9.43 16.82 -28.88
C LYS A 145 8.03 16.85 -28.26
N GLU A 146 7.02 16.35 -28.97
CA GLU A 146 5.64 16.31 -28.48
C GLU A 146 5.47 15.40 -27.25
N LEU A 147 6.30 14.36 -27.13
CA LEU A 147 6.22 13.40 -26.04
C LEU A 147 6.76 13.93 -24.71
N HIS A 148 7.48 15.07 -24.69
CA HIS A 148 7.87 15.77 -23.46
C HIS A 148 6.66 16.26 -22.65
N ARG A 149 5.47 16.32 -23.27
CA ARG A 149 4.21 16.65 -22.58
C ARG A 149 3.66 15.49 -21.75
N TYR A 150 4.07 14.25 -22.05
CA TYR A 150 3.51 13.03 -21.48
C TYR A 150 4.52 12.16 -20.75
N LEU A 151 5.82 12.33 -21.00
CA LEU A 151 6.90 11.51 -20.44
C LEU A 151 7.87 12.35 -19.59
N PRO A 152 8.52 11.76 -18.56
CA PRO A 152 9.47 12.49 -17.72
C PRO A 152 10.77 12.80 -18.47
N SER A 153 11.25 14.05 -18.38
CA SER A 153 12.56 14.42 -18.91
C SER A 153 13.71 13.69 -18.21
N GLU A 154 14.88 13.62 -18.84
CA GLU A 154 16.02 12.86 -18.31
C GLU A 154 16.40 13.24 -16.87
N ASP A 155 16.40 14.53 -16.56
CA ASP A 155 16.72 15.04 -15.22
C ASP A 155 15.64 14.73 -14.18
N TYR A 156 14.42 14.35 -14.58
CA TYR A 156 13.37 13.93 -13.66
C TYR A 156 13.69 12.59 -13.01
N PHE A 157 14.47 11.72 -13.67
CA PHE A 157 14.87 10.44 -13.09
C PHE A 157 15.95 10.62 -12.00
N SER A 158 16.89 11.55 -12.17
CA SER A 158 17.92 11.80 -11.15
C SER A 158 17.38 12.66 -9.99
N LYS A 159 16.46 13.59 -10.28
CA LYS A 159 15.83 14.47 -9.28
C LYS A 159 14.55 13.90 -8.67
N GLY A 160 14.02 12.80 -9.20
CA GLY A 160 12.73 12.23 -8.77
C GLY A 160 12.76 11.65 -7.35
N LEU A 161 11.57 11.46 -6.79
CA LEU A 161 11.34 10.80 -5.50
C LEU A 161 10.90 9.35 -5.72
N TYR A 162 11.52 8.42 -5.00
CA TYR A 162 11.30 6.99 -5.16
C TYR A 162 10.70 6.42 -3.89
N MET A 163 9.41 6.08 -3.95
CA MET A 163 8.63 5.64 -2.79
C MET A 163 8.54 4.12 -2.72
N PHE A 164 8.63 3.56 -1.50
CA PHE A 164 8.54 2.12 -1.24
C PHE A 164 7.57 1.82 -0.09
N ASP A 165 6.55 1.02 -0.37
CA ASP A 165 5.66 0.41 0.64
C ASP A 165 5.39 -1.05 0.25
N ILE A 166 6.29 -1.95 0.66
CA ILE A 166 6.27 -3.37 0.31
C ILE A 166 6.84 -4.23 1.44
N GLY A 167 6.39 -5.49 1.50
CA GLY A 167 6.85 -6.48 2.46
C GLY A 167 5.71 -7.10 3.27
N GLN A 168 4.53 -6.46 3.29
CA GLN A 168 3.38 -6.92 4.09
C GLN A 168 2.97 -8.35 3.74
N ASN A 169 3.16 -8.75 2.48
CA ASN A 169 2.81 -10.08 1.97
C ASN A 169 3.93 -11.13 2.18
N ASP A 170 5.09 -10.75 2.71
CA ASP A 170 6.30 -11.58 2.83
C ASP A 170 6.43 -12.27 4.21
N LEU A 171 5.35 -12.37 5.00
CA LEU A 171 5.42 -12.97 6.34
C LEU A 171 5.91 -14.42 6.29
N GLY A 172 7.15 -14.63 6.76
CA GLY A 172 7.84 -15.93 6.75
C GLY A 172 9.00 -16.04 5.75
N GLY A 173 9.33 -14.98 5.00
CA GLY A 173 10.44 -14.93 4.05
C GLY A 173 11.82 -14.63 4.67
N ASP A 174 12.88 -15.07 3.99
CA ASP A 174 14.28 -14.72 4.28
C ASP A 174 14.65 -13.40 3.57
N PHE A 175 15.15 -12.40 4.29
CA PHE A 175 15.22 -11.00 3.84
C PHE A 175 16.60 -10.55 3.31
N ASP A 176 17.53 -11.47 3.09
CA ASP A 176 18.85 -11.15 2.52
C ASP A 176 18.79 -10.74 1.02
N SER A 177 17.60 -10.75 0.39
CA SER A 177 17.42 -10.56 -1.06
C SER A 177 17.05 -9.14 -1.51
N MET A 178 17.13 -8.10 -0.67
CA MET A 178 16.79 -6.71 -1.05
C MET A 178 17.86 -6.01 -1.92
N SER A 179 18.40 -6.69 -2.92
CA SER A 179 19.37 -6.16 -3.90
C SER A 179 18.76 -5.11 -4.85
N SER A 180 17.44 -5.02 -4.92
CA SER A 180 16.70 -4.08 -5.78
C SER A 180 17.10 -2.61 -5.58
N HIS A 181 17.50 -2.21 -4.37
CA HIS A 181 17.91 -0.83 -4.08
C HIS A 181 19.26 -0.45 -4.69
N GLN A 182 20.19 -1.42 -4.74
CA GLN A 182 21.49 -1.23 -5.39
C GLN A 182 21.29 -1.02 -6.89
N VAL A 183 20.42 -1.83 -7.50
CA VAL A 183 20.05 -1.68 -8.93
C VAL A 183 19.46 -0.31 -9.22
N LEU A 184 18.55 0.20 -8.37
CA LEU A 184 17.98 1.54 -8.56
C LEU A 184 19.03 2.63 -8.38
N TYR A 185 19.91 2.51 -7.40
CA TYR A 185 20.99 3.47 -7.20
C TYR A 185 21.95 3.52 -8.41
N GLU A 186 22.30 2.36 -8.98
CA GLU A 186 23.08 2.24 -10.23
C GLU A 186 22.35 2.88 -11.43
N GLU A 187 21.02 2.89 -11.41
CA GLU A 187 20.17 3.58 -12.39
C GLU A 187 20.06 5.11 -12.16
N GLY A 188 20.89 5.68 -11.28
CA GLY A 188 20.95 7.14 -11.05
C GLY A 188 19.91 7.66 -10.04
N VAL A 189 19.20 6.77 -9.34
CA VAL A 189 18.25 7.15 -8.29
C VAL A 189 18.98 7.70 -7.07
N ARG A 190 18.51 8.84 -6.55
CA ARG A 190 19.13 9.51 -5.39
C ARG A 190 18.19 9.82 -4.24
N ASN A 191 16.88 9.89 -4.43
CA ASN A 191 15.94 10.26 -3.36
C ASN A 191 14.99 9.10 -3.05
N PHE A 192 15.22 8.42 -1.95
CA PHE A 192 14.44 7.27 -1.49
C PHE A 192 13.53 7.68 -0.33
N TRP A 193 12.26 7.32 -0.41
CA TRP A 193 11.29 7.47 0.66
C TRP A 193 10.67 6.13 0.98
N VAL A 194 11.08 5.55 2.10
CA VAL A 194 10.77 4.17 2.46
C VAL A 194 9.74 4.19 3.58
N HIS A 195 8.63 3.49 3.41
CA HIS A 195 7.65 3.23 4.44
C HIS A 195 7.85 1.81 4.97
N ASN A 196 7.82 1.66 6.29
CA ASN A 196 7.93 0.35 6.91
C ASN A 196 6.59 -0.40 6.92
N MET A 197 6.55 -1.64 7.37
CA MET A 197 5.31 -2.41 7.43
C MET A 197 4.39 -1.90 8.55
N ARG A 198 3.09 -1.79 8.27
CA ARG A 198 2.06 -1.42 9.27
C ARG A 198 1.95 -2.46 10.40
N ALA A 199 1.16 -2.14 11.44
CA ALA A 199 0.77 -3.11 12.48
C ALA A 199 -0.19 -4.19 11.94
N ILE A 200 0.37 -5.15 11.20
CA ILE A 200 -0.35 -6.19 10.45
C ILE A 200 -1.15 -7.15 11.34
N GLY A 201 -0.76 -7.31 12.61
CA GLY A 201 -1.49 -8.15 13.55
C GLY A 201 -2.87 -7.60 13.88
N CYS A 202 -3.14 -6.33 13.57
CA CYS A 202 -4.42 -5.67 13.75
C CYS A 202 -5.35 -5.81 12.52
N MET A 203 -4.93 -6.53 11.47
CA MET A 203 -5.79 -6.80 10.31
C MET A 203 -6.85 -7.85 10.65
N ALA A 204 -8.10 -7.60 10.28
CA ALA A 204 -9.20 -8.54 10.50
C ALA A 204 -8.94 -9.88 9.80
N SER A 205 -8.31 -9.85 8.62
CA SER A 205 -7.94 -11.04 7.85
C SER A 205 -6.89 -11.91 8.57
N ALA A 206 -5.89 -11.28 9.17
CA ALA A 206 -4.88 -11.98 9.97
C ALA A 206 -5.53 -12.59 11.22
N ILE A 207 -6.33 -11.81 11.95
CA ILE A 207 -7.05 -12.26 13.15
C ILE A 207 -7.97 -13.44 12.84
N PHE A 208 -8.74 -13.37 11.76
CA PHE A 208 -9.62 -14.45 11.30
C PHE A 208 -8.84 -15.73 10.99
N SER A 209 -7.70 -15.60 10.31
CA SER A 209 -6.95 -16.76 9.79
C SER A 209 -6.07 -17.44 10.83
N PHE A 210 -5.53 -16.67 11.78
CA PHE A 210 -4.49 -17.14 12.70
C PHE A 210 -4.82 -16.96 14.18
N GLY A 211 -5.93 -16.31 14.52
CA GLY A 211 -6.43 -16.24 15.88
C GLY A 211 -6.94 -17.60 16.36
N SER A 212 -6.33 -18.16 17.41
CA SER A 212 -6.79 -19.42 18.00
C SER A 212 -7.52 -19.22 19.32
N ASP A 213 -6.87 -18.53 20.26
CA ASP A 213 -7.35 -18.35 21.63
C ASP A 213 -6.91 -16.98 22.18
N GLN A 214 -7.42 -16.61 23.35
CA GLN A 214 -7.17 -15.30 23.96
C GLN A 214 -5.68 -14.99 24.14
N SER A 215 -4.82 -16.00 24.30
CA SER A 215 -3.38 -15.81 24.45
C SER A 215 -2.68 -15.40 23.15
N SER A 216 -3.32 -15.55 21.99
CA SER A 216 -2.79 -15.07 20.70
C SER A 216 -2.80 -13.55 20.58
N PHE A 217 -3.68 -12.89 21.33
CA PHE A 217 -3.95 -11.47 21.20
C PHE A 217 -3.22 -10.63 22.25
N ASP A 218 -2.97 -9.36 21.91
CA ASP A 218 -2.64 -8.31 22.86
C ASP A 218 -3.90 -7.64 23.41
N GLU A 219 -3.72 -6.64 24.27
CA GLU A 219 -4.81 -5.89 24.91
C GLU A 219 -5.68 -5.09 23.92
N LEU A 220 -5.16 -4.83 22.71
CA LEU A 220 -5.88 -4.14 21.63
C LEU A 220 -6.66 -5.11 20.74
N GLY A 221 -6.55 -6.42 20.99
CA GLY A 221 -7.16 -7.46 20.15
C GLY A 221 -6.36 -7.78 18.88
N CYS A 222 -5.12 -7.30 18.77
CA CYS A 222 -4.24 -7.60 17.65
C CYS A 222 -3.43 -8.88 17.90
N LEU A 223 -3.07 -9.61 16.83
CA LEU A 223 -2.22 -10.79 16.91
C LEU A 223 -0.77 -10.41 17.28
N LYS A 224 -0.31 -10.91 18.43
CA LYS A 224 1.05 -10.63 18.95
C LYS A 224 2.14 -11.12 18.01
N SER A 225 2.03 -12.35 17.52
CA SER A 225 3.03 -12.97 16.64
C SER A 225 3.24 -12.18 15.35
N HIS A 226 2.14 -11.67 14.77
CA HIS A 226 2.16 -10.91 13.53
C HIS A 226 2.73 -9.51 13.73
N ASN A 227 2.33 -8.81 14.80
CA ASN A 227 2.93 -7.52 15.14
C ASN A 227 4.41 -7.66 15.53
N GLN A 228 4.83 -8.79 16.12
CA GLN A 228 6.24 -9.07 16.37
C GLN A 228 7.02 -9.31 15.08
N ALA A 229 6.46 -10.06 14.13
CA ALA A 229 7.05 -10.25 12.81
C ALA A 229 7.21 -8.93 12.05
N ALA A 230 6.18 -8.06 12.05
CA ALA A 230 6.27 -6.72 11.47
C ALA A 230 7.36 -5.86 12.14
N LYS A 231 7.47 -5.90 13.48
CA LYS A 231 8.54 -5.18 14.19
C LYS A 231 9.93 -5.65 13.77
N LEU A 232 10.13 -6.97 13.67
CA LEU A 232 11.40 -7.56 13.25
C LEU A 232 11.75 -7.21 11.79
N PHE A 233 10.76 -7.28 10.89
CA PHE A 233 10.91 -6.81 9.51
C PHE A 233 11.30 -5.33 9.47
N ASN A 234 10.60 -4.49 10.23
CA ASN A 234 10.84 -3.05 10.25
C ASN A 234 12.23 -2.69 10.79
N GLN A 235 12.74 -3.45 11.76
CA GLN A 235 14.12 -3.31 12.28
C GLN A 235 15.15 -3.64 11.21
N GLN A 236 15.02 -4.79 10.53
CA GLN A 236 15.93 -5.19 9.46
C GLN A 236 15.89 -4.21 8.28
N LEU A 237 14.70 -3.77 7.89
CA LEU A 237 14.50 -2.76 6.85
C LEU A 237 15.25 -1.48 7.23
N HIS A 238 15.06 -1.00 8.45
CA HIS A 238 15.71 0.21 8.94
C HIS A 238 17.25 0.10 8.96
N GLU A 239 17.78 -1.04 9.38
CA GLU A 239 19.22 -1.34 9.35
C GLU A 239 19.78 -1.37 7.93
N LEU A 240 19.08 -2.01 6.99
CA LEU A 240 19.44 -2.04 5.57
C LEU A 240 19.55 -0.62 5.01
N TRP A 241 18.59 0.26 5.30
CA TRP A 241 18.61 1.63 4.78
C TRP A 241 19.68 2.49 5.42
N ARG A 242 19.98 2.32 6.72
CA ARG A 242 21.13 2.97 7.36
C ARG A 242 22.46 2.53 6.72
N LYS A 243 22.60 1.25 6.40
CA LYS A 243 23.76 0.72 5.67
C LYS A 243 23.86 1.33 4.27
N LEU A 244 22.78 1.37 3.51
CA LEU A 244 22.76 1.97 2.16
C LEU A 244 23.13 3.46 2.20
N LYS A 245 22.58 4.22 3.16
CA LYS A 245 22.95 5.64 3.37
C LYS A 245 24.44 5.83 3.66
N SER A 246 25.07 4.90 4.38
CA SER A 246 26.52 4.94 4.64
C SER A 246 27.36 4.58 3.41
N GLN A 247 26.82 3.75 2.50
CA GLN A 247 27.51 3.32 1.28
C GLN A 247 27.38 4.35 0.15
N TYR A 248 26.27 5.09 0.12
CA TYR A 248 25.90 6.01 -0.95
C TYR A 248 25.72 7.42 -0.38
N SER A 249 26.82 8.16 -0.29
CA SER A 249 26.86 9.48 0.35
C SER A 249 26.09 10.57 -0.39
N ASP A 250 25.80 10.39 -1.67
CA ASP A 250 24.98 11.28 -2.50
C ASP A 250 23.50 10.87 -2.57
N ALA A 251 23.11 9.78 -1.89
CA ALA A 251 21.72 9.37 -1.76
C ALA A 251 21.05 10.02 -0.54
N ASN A 252 19.89 10.61 -0.75
CA ASN A 252 18.98 11.03 0.30
C ASN A 252 17.98 9.91 0.59
N VAL A 253 17.92 9.47 1.85
CA VAL A 253 17.01 8.40 2.29
C VAL A 253 16.19 8.91 3.46
N THR A 254 14.87 8.87 3.30
CA THR A 254 13.89 9.15 4.34
C THR A 254 13.15 7.86 4.69
N TYR A 255 13.36 7.34 5.89
CA TYR A 255 12.61 6.20 6.41
C TYR A 255 11.39 6.70 7.19
N THR A 256 10.23 6.06 7.03
CA THR A 256 8.98 6.44 7.69
C THR A 256 8.41 5.29 8.51
N ASN A 257 8.22 5.53 9.81
CA ASN A 257 7.67 4.57 10.73
C ASN A 257 6.12 4.57 10.71
N ILE A 258 5.53 4.06 9.63
CA ILE A 258 4.06 3.95 9.51
C ILE A 258 3.47 2.90 10.45
N PHE A 259 4.26 1.93 10.93
CA PHE A 259 3.86 1.01 12.00
C PHE A 259 3.37 1.76 13.24
N ALA A 260 4.15 2.74 13.70
CA ALA A 260 3.82 3.52 14.89
C ALA A 260 2.56 4.37 14.67
N ILE A 261 2.39 4.94 13.47
CA ILE A 261 1.18 5.70 13.10
C ILE A 261 -0.05 4.79 13.11
N HIS A 262 0.04 3.62 12.48
CA HIS A 262 -1.07 2.67 12.42
C HIS A 262 -1.45 2.15 13.81
N LEU A 263 -0.47 1.80 14.64
CA LEU A 263 -0.73 1.33 16.00
C LEU A 263 -1.36 2.42 16.87
N ASP A 264 -0.92 3.68 16.73
CA ASP A 264 -1.53 4.82 17.41
C ASP A 264 -2.98 5.05 16.94
N LEU A 265 -3.25 4.95 15.64
CA LEU A 265 -4.60 5.02 15.08
C LEU A 265 -5.51 3.95 15.69
N ILE A 266 -5.06 2.69 15.78
CA ILE A 266 -5.82 1.59 16.39
C ILE A 266 -6.08 1.86 17.87
N THR A 267 -5.04 2.23 18.61
CA THR A 267 -5.09 2.47 20.06
C THR A 267 -6.02 3.63 20.42
N ASN A 268 -5.92 4.74 19.68
CA ASN A 268 -6.60 5.99 19.96
C ASN A 268 -7.76 6.28 18.98
N HIS A 269 -8.25 5.27 18.26
CA HIS A 269 -9.24 5.38 17.18
C HIS A 269 -10.44 6.29 17.53
N SER A 270 -11.01 6.13 18.73
CA SER A 270 -12.13 6.92 19.23
C SER A 270 -11.80 8.40 19.35
N ARG A 271 -10.59 8.76 19.80
CA ARG A 271 -10.12 10.16 19.88
C ARG A 271 -9.98 10.79 18.51
N TYR A 272 -9.63 9.96 17.52
CA TYR A 272 -9.53 10.40 16.14
C TYR A 272 -10.86 10.37 15.42
N GLY A 273 -11.95 9.89 16.03
CA GLY A 273 -13.31 9.89 15.47
C GLY A 273 -13.70 8.61 14.72
N PHE A 274 -12.86 7.58 14.75
CA PHE A 274 -13.22 6.24 14.27
C PHE A 274 -13.95 5.48 15.37
N LYS A 275 -14.89 4.60 15.00
CA LYS A 275 -15.59 3.72 15.93
C LYS A 275 -15.07 2.28 15.89
N GLN A 276 -14.57 1.85 14.73
CA GLN A 276 -14.21 0.47 14.47
C GLN A 276 -12.73 0.39 14.06
N PRO A 277 -11.81 0.04 14.99
CA PRO A 277 -10.38 -0.02 14.69
C PRO A 277 -9.99 -1.27 13.90
N ILE A 278 -10.69 -2.40 14.09
CA ILE A 278 -10.31 -3.69 13.49
C ILE A 278 -11.38 -4.21 12.52
N MET A 279 -12.66 -4.10 12.87
CA MET A 279 -13.76 -4.59 12.05
C MET A 279 -13.69 -4.02 10.62
N ALA A 280 -13.91 -4.87 9.61
CA ALA A 280 -13.99 -4.46 8.22
C ALA A 280 -15.31 -3.70 7.93
N CYS A 281 -15.21 -2.58 7.23
CA CYS A 281 -16.39 -1.86 6.72
C CYS A 281 -17.12 -2.67 5.66
N CYS A 282 -16.39 -3.31 4.73
CA CYS A 282 -16.93 -4.11 3.65
C CYS A 282 -16.56 -5.58 3.81
N GLY A 283 -17.53 -6.42 4.12
CA GLY A 283 -17.28 -7.83 4.33
C GLY A 283 -18.53 -8.61 4.70
N TYR A 284 -18.32 -9.82 5.22
CA TYR A 284 -19.33 -10.79 5.62
C TYR A 284 -18.85 -11.51 6.88
N GLY A 285 -19.75 -11.99 7.76
CA GLY A 285 -19.36 -12.76 8.95
C GLY A 285 -19.63 -12.12 10.31
N ALA A 286 -20.37 -11.00 10.35
CA ALA A 286 -20.84 -10.33 11.57
C ALA A 286 -19.71 -9.83 12.52
N PRO A 287 -20.03 -9.06 13.59
CA PRO A 287 -19.05 -8.69 14.60
C PRO A 287 -18.35 -9.90 15.25
N PRO A 288 -17.08 -9.76 15.65
CA PRO A 288 -16.31 -8.50 15.76
C PRO A 288 -15.50 -8.12 14.51
N LEU A 289 -15.37 -8.99 13.51
CA LEU A 289 -14.47 -8.75 12.36
C LEU A 289 -15.20 -8.29 11.11
N ASN A 290 -16.45 -8.73 10.91
CA ASN A 290 -17.18 -8.59 9.64
C ASN A 290 -16.33 -9.04 8.44
N TYR A 291 -15.61 -10.16 8.58
CA TYR A 291 -14.67 -10.67 7.57
C TYR A 291 -14.85 -12.18 7.37
N ASP A 292 -14.79 -12.60 6.10
CA ASP A 292 -14.79 -13.99 5.66
C ASP A 292 -13.81 -14.14 4.49
N SER A 293 -12.85 -15.06 4.59
CA SER A 293 -11.83 -15.26 3.56
C SER A 293 -12.36 -15.79 2.24
N GLY A 294 -13.56 -16.38 2.26
CA GLY A 294 -14.25 -16.90 1.09
C GLY A 294 -14.94 -15.81 0.30
N ILE A 295 -15.44 -14.74 0.93
CA ILE A 295 -16.33 -13.75 0.29
C ILE A 295 -15.70 -12.34 0.31
N SER A 296 -15.04 -11.98 -0.78
CA SER A 296 -14.45 -10.65 -0.94
C SER A 296 -15.50 -9.53 -0.99
N CYS A 297 -15.11 -8.32 -0.60
CA CYS A 297 -15.97 -7.13 -0.63
C CYS A 297 -16.69 -6.95 -1.99
N GLY A 298 -18.01 -6.73 -1.95
CA GLY A 298 -18.85 -6.58 -3.14
C GLY A 298 -19.20 -7.89 -3.87
N GLN A 299 -18.55 -9.01 -3.53
CA GLN A 299 -18.87 -10.30 -4.13
C GLN A 299 -20.12 -10.92 -3.52
N THR A 300 -20.83 -11.67 -4.36
CA THR A 300 -21.98 -12.48 -3.98
C THR A 300 -21.66 -13.95 -4.15
N GLN A 301 -21.96 -14.75 -3.14
CA GLN A 301 -21.77 -16.21 -3.15
C GLN A 301 -23.01 -16.93 -2.65
N VAL A 302 -23.12 -18.21 -2.98
CA VAL A 302 -24.19 -19.08 -2.49
C VAL A 302 -23.67 -19.90 -1.32
N LEU A 303 -24.15 -19.60 -0.11
CA LEU A 303 -23.88 -20.39 1.09
C LEU A 303 -25.16 -21.09 1.53
N ASP A 304 -25.11 -22.41 1.69
CA ASP A 304 -26.24 -23.24 2.12
C ASP A 304 -27.55 -22.97 1.34
N GLY A 305 -27.43 -22.81 0.02
CA GLY A 305 -28.55 -22.53 -0.88
C GLY A 305 -29.07 -21.09 -0.83
N ARG A 306 -28.44 -20.19 -0.08
CA ARG A 306 -28.81 -18.77 0.01
C ARG A 306 -27.74 -17.87 -0.60
N SER A 307 -28.18 -16.90 -1.39
CA SER A 307 -27.31 -15.86 -1.92
C SER A 307 -26.93 -14.86 -0.82
N VAL A 308 -25.64 -14.69 -0.59
CA VAL A 308 -25.07 -13.76 0.39
C VAL A 308 -24.08 -12.83 -0.31
N THR A 309 -24.07 -11.56 0.09
CA THR A 309 -23.17 -10.54 -0.49
C THR A 309 -22.35 -9.93 0.63
N ALA A 310 -21.04 -9.81 0.44
CA ALA A 310 -20.21 -8.98 1.30
C ALA A 310 -20.52 -7.51 1.04
N LYS A 311 -21.10 -6.83 2.02
CA LYS A 311 -21.64 -5.46 1.88
C LYS A 311 -20.75 -4.45 2.56
N ALA A 312 -20.62 -3.30 1.94
CA ALA A 312 -19.97 -2.14 2.54
C ALA A 312 -20.85 -1.50 3.60
N CYS A 313 -20.23 -1.00 4.67
CA CYS A 313 -20.86 -0.22 5.73
C CYS A 313 -21.40 1.11 5.19
N ASN A 314 -22.30 1.78 5.90
CA ASN A 314 -22.88 3.05 5.41
C ASN A 314 -21.86 4.20 5.41
N ASP A 315 -21.03 4.31 6.45
CA ASP A 315 -20.05 5.38 6.61
C ASP A 315 -18.64 4.81 6.81
N GLY A 316 -17.81 4.92 5.77
CA GLY A 316 -16.41 4.47 5.80
C GLY A 316 -15.53 5.27 6.75
N ALA A 317 -15.93 6.50 7.12
CA ALA A 317 -15.15 7.35 8.03
C ALA A 317 -15.14 6.84 9.48
N GLU A 318 -16.06 5.94 9.84
CA GLU A 318 -16.12 5.31 11.17
C GLU A 318 -15.20 4.09 11.28
N TYR A 319 -14.61 3.61 10.19
CA TYR A 319 -13.85 2.36 10.11
C TYR A 319 -12.40 2.61 9.71
N VAL A 320 -11.46 1.95 10.38
CA VAL A 320 -10.06 1.95 9.95
C VAL A 320 -9.85 0.96 8.79
N SER A 321 -10.46 -0.22 8.89
CA SER A 321 -10.34 -1.31 7.92
C SER A 321 -11.45 -1.26 6.87
N TRP A 322 -11.07 -1.25 5.59
CA TRP A 322 -12.00 -1.33 4.47
C TRP A 322 -12.53 -2.75 4.31
N ASP A 323 -11.68 -3.71 3.96
CA ASP A 323 -12.08 -5.08 3.58
C ASP A 323 -11.46 -6.17 4.47
N GLY A 324 -10.92 -5.78 5.63
CA GLY A 324 -10.23 -6.68 6.55
C GLY A 324 -8.71 -6.68 6.41
N THR A 325 -8.18 -6.16 5.29
CA THR A 325 -6.74 -6.06 5.03
C THR A 325 -6.33 -4.62 4.71
N HIS A 326 -7.10 -3.94 3.87
CA HIS A 326 -6.81 -2.60 3.38
C HIS A 326 -7.48 -1.53 4.23
N LEU A 327 -6.97 -0.30 4.13
CA LEU A 327 -7.49 0.85 4.86
C LEU A 327 -8.60 1.57 4.09
N THR A 328 -9.51 2.21 4.81
CA THR A 328 -10.48 3.14 4.23
C THR A 328 -9.81 4.44 3.75
N ASP A 329 -10.46 5.23 2.89
CA ASP A 329 -10.02 6.58 2.49
C ASP A 329 -9.74 7.44 3.72
N ALA A 330 -10.61 7.35 4.74
CA ALA A 330 -10.47 8.10 5.98
C ALA A 330 -9.22 7.69 6.78
N ALA A 331 -8.93 6.40 6.86
CA ALA A 331 -7.72 5.91 7.54
C ALA A 331 -6.45 6.23 6.73
N ASN A 332 -6.49 6.08 5.40
CA ASN A 332 -5.40 6.50 4.51
C ASN A 332 -5.11 8.00 4.66
N ARG A 333 -6.15 8.84 4.73
CA ARG A 333 -6.01 10.28 4.98
C ARG A 333 -5.34 10.56 6.32
N PHE A 334 -5.78 9.91 7.39
CA PHE A 334 -5.18 10.07 8.72
C PHE A 334 -3.71 9.67 8.74
N ILE A 335 -3.37 8.49 8.19
CA ILE A 335 -1.98 8.05 8.17
C ILE A 335 -1.13 9.02 7.36
N SER A 336 -1.62 9.46 6.20
CA SER A 336 -0.93 10.44 5.36
C SER A 336 -0.71 11.77 6.09
N SER A 337 -1.71 12.28 6.82
CA SER A 337 -1.54 13.52 7.60
C SER A 337 -0.48 13.36 8.68
N GLN A 338 -0.40 12.20 9.33
CA GLN A 338 0.62 11.91 10.34
C GLN A 338 2.02 11.77 9.74
N ILE A 339 2.15 11.12 8.57
CA ILE A 339 3.40 11.06 7.79
C ILE A 339 3.90 12.48 7.51
N LEU A 340 3.02 13.35 7.02
CA LEU A 340 3.35 14.73 6.65
C LEU A 340 3.76 15.61 7.84
N THR A 341 3.54 15.20 9.09
CA THR A 341 4.07 15.94 10.26
C THR A 341 5.59 15.87 10.39
N GLY A 342 6.24 14.91 9.73
CA GLY A 342 7.67 14.69 9.85
C GLY A 342 8.13 13.97 11.12
N LYS A 343 7.25 13.79 12.11
CA LYS A 343 7.59 13.20 13.42
C LYS A 343 8.00 11.73 13.38
N TYR A 344 7.62 11.03 12.31
CA TYR A 344 7.84 9.60 12.15
C TYR A 344 8.98 9.29 11.17
N PHE A 345 9.79 10.30 10.80
CA PHE A 345 10.91 10.12 9.90
C PHE A 345 12.23 9.83 10.60
N ASP A 346 13.08 9.07 9.92
CA ASP A 346 14.51 8.97 10.20
C ASP A 346 15.31 9.28 8.92
N PRO A 347 16.18 10.30 8.93
CA PRO A 347 16.44 11.23 10.05
C PRO A 347 15.22 12.08 10.38
N LEU A 348 15.07 12.44 11.66
CA LEU A 348 14.07 13.43 12.08
C LEU A 348 14.34 14.74 11.32
N PHE A 349 13.30 15.34 10.76
CA PHE A 349 13.45 16.63 10.09
C PHE A 349 13.79 17.73 11.11
N SER A 350 14.89 18.45 10.85
CA SER A 350 15.21 19.71 11.51
C SER A 350 14.42 20.83 10.83
N ASP A 351 13.27 21.19 11.40
CA ASP A 351 12.43 22.40 11.20
C ASP A 351 12.10 22.87 9.75
N LYS A 352 12.52 22.15 8.71
CA LYS A 352 12.20 22.43 7.32
C LYS A 352 11.56 21.18 6.72
N MET A 353 10.24 21.19 6.58
CA MET A 353 9.58 20.21 5.71
C MET A 353 10.16 20.37 4.30
N PRO A 354 10.75 19.32 3.69
CA PRO A 354 11.30 19.43 2.34
C PRO A 354 10.20 19.67 1.30
N PHE A 355 8.96 19.34 1.65
CA PHE A 355 7.78 19.52 0.82
C PHE A 355 7.14 20.87 1.14
N LEU A 356 7.04 21.75 0.14
CA LEU A 356 6.02 22.79 0.16
C LEU A 356 4.67 22.09 0.05
N LEU A 357 4.06 21.82 1.21
CA LEU A 357 2.63 21.52 1.24
C LEU A 357 1.92 22.69 0.59
N LYS A 358 0.99 22.42 -0.33
CA LYS A 358 0.04 23.45 -0.77
C LYS A 358 -0.55 24.14 0.48
N PRO A 359 -0.77 25.46 0.46
CA PRO A 359 -1.43 26.16 1.57
C PRO A 359 -2.76 25.49 1.96
N GLU A 360 -3.49 24.92 0.99
CA GLU A 360 -4.70 24.14 1.24
C GLU A 360 -4.43 22.85 2.05
N CYS A 361 -3.28 22.19 1.88
CA CYS A 361 -2.90 20.99 2.64
C CYS A 361 -2.41 21.32 4.06
N GLN A 362 -1.79 22.49 4.28
CA GLN A 362 -1.51 22.99 5.63
C GLN A 362 -2.80 23.22 6.40
N ASN A 363 -3.83 23.76 5.73
CA ASN A 363 -5.16 23.91 6.30
C ASN A 363 -5.87 22.55 6.48
N GLN A 364 -5.64 21.53 5.64
CA GLN A 364 -6.20 20.18 5.84
C GLN A 364 -5.67 19.44 7.08
N LEU A 365 -4.42 19.70 7.48
CA LEU A 365 -3.86 19.22 8.76
C LEU A 365 -4.60 19.83 9.98
N LEU A 366 -5.04 21.09 9.86
CA LEU A 366 -5.84 21.81 10.86
C LEU A 366 -7.35 21.48 10.76
N ASP A 367 -7.87 21.24 9.56
CA ASP A 367 -9.28 20.93 9.29
C ASP A 367 -9.64 19.52 9.74
N PHE A 368 -8.74 18.53 9.68
CA PHE A 368 -9.05 17.20 10.23
C PHE A 368 -9.32 17.28 11.74
N THR A 369 -8.59 18.12 12.46
CA THR A 369 -8.80 18.38 13.88
C THR A 369 -10.04 19.26 14.12
N MET A 370 -10.25 20.30 13.32
CA MET A 370 -11.37 21.25 13.48
C MET A 370 -12.74 20.72 13.00
N GLU A 371 -12.85 20.08 11.83
CA GLU A 371 -14.11 19.51 11.32
C GLU A 371 -14.61 18.38 12.23
N ARG A 372 -13.71 17.59 12.82
CA ARG A 372 -14.08 16.57 13.82
C ARG A 372 -14.43 17.19 15.17
N PHE A 373 -13.81 18.31 15.58
CA PHE A 373 -14.23 19.08 16.75
C PHE A 373 -15.63 19.68 16.55
N LYS A 374 -15.92 20.23 15.36
CA LYS A 374 -17.25 20.74 14.99
C LYS A 374 -18.29 19.62 14.96
N ALA A 375 -17.97 18.45 14.38
CA ALA A 375 -18.88 17.30 14.37
C ALA A 375 -19.14 16.72 15.77
N ALA A 376 -18.14 16.70 16.65
CA ALA A 376 -18.28 16.32 18.05
C ALA A 376 -19.09 17.36 18.86
N ALA A 377 -18.85 18.66 18.62
CA ALA A 377 -19.61 19.76 19.22
C ALA A 377 -21.08 19.74 18.76
N LEU A 378 -21.34 19.46 17.49
CA LEU A 378 -22.70 19.35 16.94
C LEU A 378 -23.45 18.12 17.49
N LYS A 379 -22.74 17.01 17.74
CA LYS A 379 -23.28 15.84 18.48
C LYS A 379 -23.56 16.15 19.95
N LEU A 380 -22.73 16.98 20.60
CA LEU A 380 -22.96 17.46 21.98
C LEU A 380 -24.12 18.47 22.06
N MET A 381 -24.39 19.24 21.01
CA MET A 381 -25.54 20.14 20.94
C MET A 381 -26.86 19.39 20.65
N THR A 382 -26.81 18.23 20.00
CA THR A 382 -27.99 17.40 19.69
C THR A 382 -28.37 16.43 20.82
N PHE A 383 -27.44 16.05 21.69
CA PHE A 383 -27.74 15.39 22.97
C PHE A 383 -27.79 16.44 24.08
N GLY A 384 -28.99 16.97 24.31
CA GLY A 384 -29.26 18.07 25.24
C GLY A 384 -28.53 17.99 26.58
N CYS A 385 -27.48 18.79 26.72
CA CYS A 385 -26.93 19.16 28.01
C CYS A 385 -27.56 20.49 28.43
N SER A 386 -28.38 20.47 29.48
CA SER A 386 -29.11 21.62 30.04
C SER A 386 -28.23 22.73 30.63
N PHE A 387 -26.91 22.73 30.35
CA PHE A 387 -25.93 23.58 31.03
C PHE A 387 -25.35 24.72 30.18
N CYS A 388 -25.73 24.84 28.90
CA CYS A 388 -25.27 25.93 28.02
C CYS A 388 -26.43 26.82 27.56
N ARG A 389 -27.13 27.45 28.51
CA ARG A 389 -27.92 28.67 28.22
C ARG A 389 -27.15 29.86 28.76
N GLY A 390 -26.26 30.43 27.95
CA GLY A 390 -25.54 31.63 28.37
C GLY A 390 -24.31 31.96 27.55
N LEU A 391 -24.36 31.89 26.21
CA LEU A 391 -23.45 32.65 25.36
C LEU A 391 -24.24 33.21 24.16
N SER A 392 -24.07 34.53 23.97
CA SER A 392 -24.79 35.45 23.09
C SER A 392 -24.57 35.16 21.58
N PRO A 393 -25.41 35.68 20.66
CA PRO A 393 -25.41 35.32 19.24
C PRO A 393 -24.55 36.29 18.42
N ASP A 394 -23.58 35.76 17.66
CA ASP A 394 -22.89 36.46 16.55
C ASP A 394 -22.31 35.44 15.56
N LEU A 395 -23.14 34.50 15.11
CA LEU A 395 -22.81 33.52 14.06
C LEU A 395 -24.06 33.27 13.19
N ALA A 396 -24.52 34.33 12.54
CA ALA A 396 -25.52 34.29 11.49
C ALA A 396 -25.14 35.32 10.44
N ASP A 397 -24.12 35.00 9.63
CA ASP A 397 -23.83 35.63 8.34
C ASP A 397 -22.68 34.87 7.67
N TYR A 398 -22.96 33.64 7.21
CA TYR A 398 -22.11 32.96 6.21
C TYR A 398 -22.86 31.81 5.50
N GLU A 399 -24.12 32.04 5.10
CA GLU A 399 -24.84 31.14 4.19
C GLU A 399 -25.70 31.94 3.22
N SER A 400 -25.06 32.58 2.23
CA SER A 400 -25.73 32.92 0.97
C SER A 400 -24.70 33.25 -0.10
N GLU A 401 -24.24 32.24 -0.84
CA GLU A 401 -23.82 32.36 -2.25
C GLU A 401 -23.24 31.01 -2.71
N GLN A 402 -24.11 30.13 -3.22
CA GLN A 402 -23.85 29.22 -4.36
C GLN A 402 -25.04 28.28 -4.55
N SER A 403 -26.14 28.85 -5.03
CA SER A 403 -27.23 28.08 -5.63
C SER A 403 -27.97 28.94 -6.65
N ILE A 404 -27.33 29.22 -7.80
CA ILE A 404 -27.99 29.55 -9.06
C ILE A 404 -27.06 29.08 -10.18
N PHE A 405 -27.42 28.02 -10.89
CA PHE A 405 -27.34 27.90 -12.36
C PHE A 405 -28.01 26.57 -12.77
N ILE A 406 -29.35 26.61 -12.85
CA ILE A 406 -30.11 25.75 -13.75
C ILE A 406 -30.48 26.65 -14.93
N SER A 407 -29.99 26.32 -16.13
CA SER A 407 -30.58 26.80 -17.37
C SER A 407 -30.73 25.65 -18.34
N THR A 408 -32.00 25.38 -18.61
CA THR A 408 -32.60 24.74 -19.77
C THR A 408 -31.90 25.02 -21.11
N ASN A 409 -31.87 24.00 -21.98
CA ASN A 409 -32.19 24.19 -23.40
C ASN A 409 -32.76 22.90 -24.01
N ASN A 410 -34.03 22.99 -24.44
CA ASN A 410 -34.72 22.07 -25.34
C ASN A 410 -34.58 22.59 -26.78
N GLY A 411 -34.53 21.68 -27.75
CA GLY A 411 -34.68 21.95 -29.19
C GLY A 411 -33.98 20.88 -30.03
N LEU A 412 -34.61 19.71 -30.21
CA LEU A 412 -35.36 19.31 -31.43
C LEU A 412 -34.48 18.99 -32.65
N SER A 413 -34.38 17.70 -32.95
CA SER A 413 -34.65 17.17 -34.30
C SER A 413 -35.05 15.69 -34.18
N GLN A 414 -36.15 15.36 -34.83
CA GLN A 414 -36.79 14.05 -34.91
C GLN A 414 -36.11 13.16 -35.95
N ASP A 415 -36.43 11.85 -35.84
CA ASP A 415 -36.52 10.79 -36.86
C ASP A 415 -35.82 9.53 -36.33
N GLY A 416 -36.43 8.35 -36.17
CA GLY A 416 -37.76 7.85 -36.47
C GLY A 416 -37.68 6.32 -36.53
N LYS A 417 -38.74 5.63 -36.04
CA LYS A 417 -39.05 4.19 -36.19
C LYS A 417 -38.15 3.24 -35.39
N GLY A 418 -38.61 2.41 -34.45
CA GLY A 418 -39.86 1.66 -34.36
C GLY A 418 -39.63 0.25 -34.89
N LEU A 419 -39.52 -0.74 -34.00
CA LEU A 419 -39.98 -2.14 -34.18
C LEU A 419 -39.67 -2.97 -32.90
N GLU A 420 -40.72 -3.61 -32.40
CA GLU A 420 -40.76 -4.62 -31.33
C GLU A 420 -40.43 -6.04 -31.87
N PRO A 421 -40.36 -7.09 -31.03
CA PRO A 421 -39.43 -8.21 -31.19
C PRO A 421 -39.97 -9.37 -32.05
N ILE A 422 -39.04 -10.16 -32.59
CA ILE A 422 -39.33 -11.43 -33.27
C ILE A 422 -38.82 -12.58 -32.39
N GLN A 423 -39.76 -13.44 -31.99
CA GLN A 423 -39.52 -14.82 -31.60
C GLN A 423 -39.28 -15.67 -32.86
N ASP A 424 -38.38 -16.64 -32.80
CA ASP A 424 -38.46 -17.97 -33.44
C ASP A 424 -37.20 -18.76 -33.02
N GLU A 425 -37.36 -19.80 -32.23
CA GLU A 425 -37.53 -21.21 -32.61
C GLU A 425 -36.20 -21.95 -32.88
N ASP A 426 -35.97 -22.89 -31.96
CA ASP A 426 -35.19 -24.13 -32.01
C ASP A 426 -34.57 -24.54 -33.36
N LYS A 427 -33.26 -24.84 -33.31
CA LYS A 427 -32.72 -26.08 -33.88
C LYS A 427 -31.35 -26.42 -33.26
N THR A 428 -31.34 -27.61 -32.71
CA THR A 428 -30.23 -28.42 -32.21
C THR A 428 -29.00 -28.45 -33.14
N ASP A 429 -27.80 -28.35 -32.56
CA ASP A 429 -26.75 -29.31 -32.88
C ASP A 429 -25.76 -29.48 -31.73
N HIS A 430 -25.40 -30.75 -31.51
CA HIS A 430 -24.57 -31.26 -30.44
C HIS A 430 -23.10 -30.88 -30.60
N GLU A 431 -22.49 -30.28 -29.58
CA GLU A 431 -21.07 -30.49 -29.33
C GLU A 431 -20.76 -30.52 -27.83
N LYS A 432 -20.21 -31.67 -27.41
CA LYS A 432 -19.89 -32.04 -26.03
C LYS A 432 -18.75 -31.16 -25.49
N LYS A 433 -18.94 -30.54 -24.33
CA LYS A 433 -17.85 -30.06 -23.46
C LYS A 433 -17.68 -31.03 -22.28
N PRO A 434 -16.45 -31.37 -21.86
CA PRO A 434 -16.22 -32.30 -20.78
C PRO A 434 -16.41 -31.62 -19.41
N ASP A 435 -17.13 -32.32 -18.54
CA ASP A 435 -17.19 -32.10 -17.10
C ASP A 435 -15.80 -32.30 -16.47
N TYR A 436 -15.44 -31.40 -15.56
CA TYR A 436 -14.47 -31.69 -14.50
C TYR A 436 -15.11 -31.36 -13.16
N GLU A 437 -15.76 -32.37 -12.58
CA GLU A 437 -15.83 -32.49 -11.12
C GLU A 437 -14.43 -32.82 -10.58
N THR A 438 -14.00 -32.13 -9.53
CA THR A 438 -13.36 -32.78 -8.39
C THR A 438 -13.36 -31.86 -7.18
N GLN A 439 -14.14 -32.25 -6.17
CA GLN A 439 -13.96 -31.82 -4.80
C GLN A 439 -12.69 -32.45 -4.22
N VAL A 440 -11.89 -31.69 -3.45
CA VAL A 440 -11.31 -32.16 -2.19
C VAL A 440 -11.23 -30.98 -1.21
N LYS A 441 -12.15 -30.96 -0.23
CA LYS A 441 -11.99 -30.20 1.02
C LYS A 441 -10.99 -30.95 1.91
N GLY A 442 -9.90 -30.28 2.29
CA GLY A 442 -9.02 -30.70 3.38
C GLY A 442 -8.89 -29.53 4.38
N PRO A 443 -8.76 -29.79 5.70
CA PRO A 443 -8.61 -28.70 6.66
C PRO A 443 -7.27 -27.97 6.45
N PRO A 444 -7.18 -26.66 6.76
CA PRO A 444 -5.93 -25.93 6.65
C PRO A 444 -4.88 -26.59 7.56
N LYS A 445 -3.72 -26.92 7.00
CA LYS A 445 -2.59 -27.49 7.74
C LYS A 445 -2.10 -26.44 8.75
N LYS A 446 -2.06 -26.82 10.03
CA LYS A 446 -1.48 -26.02 11.13
C LYS A 446 -0.06 -25.58 10.77
N MET A 447 0.19 -24.29 10.85
CA MET A 447 1.55 -23.74 10.89
C MET A 447 2.17 -24.14 12.23
N VAL A 448 3.31 -24.82 12.18
CA VAL A 448 4.04 -25.26 13.38
C VAL A 448 4.68 -24.04 14.03
N SER A 449 4.36 -23.82 15.30
CA SER A 449 5.02 -22.85 16.18
C SER A 449 6.52 -23.17 16.25
N ILE A 450 7.36 -22.28 15.74
CA ILE A 450 8.81 -22.32 16.01
C ILE A 450 8.98 -21.82 17.44
N ASN A 451 9.05 -22.74 18.40
CA ASN A 451 9.59 -22.43 19.72
C ASN A 451 11.11 -22.58 19.67
N ASP A 452 11.77 -21.65 20.35
CA ASP A 452 13.21 -21.55 20.53
C ASP A 452 13.84 -22.87 20.98
N ARG A 453 14.60 -23.50 20.07
CA ARG A 453 15.84 -24.29 20.29
C ARG A 453 16.14 -25.08 19.02
N ALA A 454 17.14 -24.64 18.28
CA ALA A 454 17.74 -25.44 17.22
C ALA A 454 18.50 -26.61 17.85
N GLU A 455 17.92 -27.82 17.80
CA GLU A 455 18.68 -29.06 17.91
C GLU A 455 18.69 -29.73 16.53
N VAL A 456 19.89 -29.82 15.96
CA VAL A 456 20.18 -30.53 14.72
C VAL A 456 20.02 -32.02 14.98
N VAL A 457 18.89 -32.60 14.59
CA VAL A 457 18.72 -34.06 14.60
C VAL A 457 19.04 -34.60 13.21
N VAL A 458 20.25 -35.13 13.07
CA VAL A 458 20.70 -35.88 11.90
C VAL A 458 20.02 -37.26 11.89
N PHE A 459 19.06 -37.48 11.00
CA PHE A 459 18.57 -38.84 10.71
C PHE A 459 19.36 -39.45 9.54
N SER A 460 20.36 -40.25 9.89
CA SER A 460 21.05 -41.15 8.95
C SER A 460 20.15 -42.34 8.61
N THR A 461 19.80 -42.51 7.33
CA THR A 461 19.12 -43.71 6.83
C THR A 461 20.07 -44.90 6.82
N LYS A 462 19.94 -45.80 7.80
CA LYS A 462 20.54 -47.15 7.76
C LYS A 462 19.81 -48.01 6.73
N LYS A 463 20.38 -48.17 5.52
CA LYS A 463 20.14 -49.35 4.69
C LYS A 463 21.03 -50.49 5.19
N LYS A 464 20.41 -51.56 5.70
CA LYS A 464 21.06 -52.83 6.02
C LYS A 464 21.73 -53.41 4.77
N LYS A 465 23.05 -53.53 4.77
CA LYS A 465 23.79 -54.61 4.09
C LYS A 465 24.83 -55.17 5.05
N ARG A 466 24.91 -56.50 5.06
CA ARG A 466 25.64 -57.37 5.99
C ARG A 466 26.92 -57.82 5.27
N MET A 467 28.10 -57.60 5.86
CA MET A 467 29.25 -58.55 6.00
C MET A 467 30.63 -57.86 6.04
N LYS A 468 31.41 -58.31 7.05
CA LYS A 468 32.89 -58.47 7.17
C LYS A 468 33.74 -57.19 7.17
N SER A 469 34.28 -56.76 8.31
CA SER A 469 35.43 -57.25 9.11
C SER A 469 36.78 -56.70 8.62
N THR A 470 37.59 -56.32 9.62
CA THR A 470 39.05 -56.09 9.68
C THR A 470 39.62 -54.73 9.25
N ASP A 471 40.15 -54.05 10.27
CA ASP A 471 41.50 -53.49 10.39
C ASP A 471 41.80 -51.99 10.12
N LYS A 472 42.32 -51.38 11.21
CA LYS A 472 43.46 -50.43 11.34
C LYS A 472 43.28 -48.94 11.01
N LEU A 473 43.44 -48.13 12.06
CA LEU A 473 44.10 -46.80 12.07
C LEU A 473 45.62 -46.99 11.73
N PRO A 474 46.38 -45.99 11.21
CA PRO A 474 46.63 -44.72 11.95
C PRO A 474 47.00 -43.43 11.13
N SER A 475 46.93 -42.29 11.83
CA SER A 475 47.84 -41.11 11.92
C SER A 475 48.45 -40.32 10.74
N MET A 476 48.60 -39.01 11.05
CA MET A 476 49.58 -37.97 10.61
C MET A 476 49.22 -37.11 9.39
N GLU A 477 49.00 -35.79 9.61
CA GLU A 477 49.91 -34.63 9.31
C GLU A 477 50.04 -34.38 7.80
N SER A 478 50.08 -33.19 7.20
CA SER A 478 49.92 -31.77 7.51
C SER A 478 49.87 -31.07 6.12
N GLU A 479 49.58 -29.76 6.09
CA GLU A 479 49.90 -28.79 5.02
C GLU A 479 48.95 -28.58 3.80
N ASN A 480 48.58 -27.29 3.71
CA ASN A 480 48.48 -26.39 2.56
C ASN A 480 47.18 -26.23 1.76
N ASP A 481 46.68 -25.00 1.88
CA ASP A 481 45.92 -24.13 0.95
C ASP A 481 45.44 -24.73 -0.37
N GLU A 482 44.11 -24.78 -0.53
CA GLU A 482 43.49 -24.58 -1.85
C GLU A 482 42.13 -23.88 -1.75
N GLU A 483 42.01 -22.89 -2.62
CA GLU A 483 40.94 -21.93 -2.88
C GLU A 483 39.56 -22.58 -3.10
N LEU A 484 38.60 -22.38 -2.17
CA LEU A 484 37.23 -22.84 -2.36
C LEU A 484 36.39 -21.82 -3.14
N LYS A 485 36.24 -22.06 -4.45
CA LYS A 485 35.19 -21.48 -5.30
C LYS A 485 33.80 -21.95 -4.81
N PRO A 486 32.75 -21.10 -4.85
CA PRO A 486 31.42 -21.53 -4.43
C PRO A 486 30.84 -22.52 -5.45
N ASN A 487 30.54 -23.73 -4.97
CA ASN A 487 29.92 -24.78 -5.76
C ASN A 487 28.50 -24.38 -6.20
N LYS A 488 28.33 -24.37 -7.51
CA LYS A 488 27.07 -24.21 -8.26
C LYS A 488 26.21 -25.45 -8.01
N LEU A 489 25.17 -25.36 -7.19
CA LEU A 489 24.20 -26.45 -7.02
C LEU A 489 23.23 -26.44 -8.21
N ILE A 490 23.50 -27.28 -9.22
CA ILE A 490 22.57 -27.56 -10.32
C ILE A 490 21.67 -28.72 -9.88
N LEU A 491 20.40 -28.42 -9.55
CA LEU A 491 19.38 -29.44 -9.38
C LEU A 491 18.88 -29.90 -10.76
N LYS A 492 19.34 -31.08 -11.19
CA LYS A 492 18.72 -31.87 -12.26
C LYS A 492 17.47 -32.55 -11.68
N VAL A 493 16.29 -32.07 -12.05
CA VAL A 493 15.04 -32.83 -11.85
C VAL A 493 14.88 -33.76 -13.04
N GLY A 494 15.12 -35.05 -12.80
CA GLY A 494 14.80 -36.12 -13.75
C GLY A 494 13.30 -36.36 -13.78
N SER A 495 12.72 -36.22 -14.96
CA SER A 495 11.42 -36.73 -15.34
C SER A 495 11.36 -38.24 -15.13
N ASN A 496 10.29 -38.74 -14.52
CA ASN A 496 9.77 -40.05 -14.85
C ASN A 496 8.25 -40.11 -14.63
N VAL A 497 7.61 -40.35 -15.77
CA VAL A 497 6.22 -40.71 -16.00
C VAL A 497 5.93 -42.08 -15.36
N LYS A 498 4.82 -42.18 -14.63
CA LYS A 498 3.79 -43.21 -14.81
C LYS A 498 2.49 -42.78 -14.15
#